data_AF-A0A7S1LZU1-F1
#
_entry.id   AF-A0A7S1LZU1-F1
#
_cell.length_a   1.000
_cell.length_b   1.000
_cell.length_c   1.000
_cell.angle_alpha   90.00
_cell.angle_beta   90.00
_cell.angle_gamma   90.00
#
_symmetry.space_group_name_H-M   'P 1'
#
loop_
_entity.id
_entity.type
_entity.pdbx_description
1 polymer ?
#
loop_
_entity_poly.entity_id
_entity_poly.type
_entity_poly.pdbx_seq_one_letter_code
_entity_poly.pdbx_strand_id
1 'polypeptide(L)'
;MAAAVRAITSSSELRPLIAKSTLTVVDAFADWCGPCKMIAPQVHELAMRKPHVVFCKFDVDQCQDLAMEYQIRAMPTFLLFKGGSVVDRLEGANLQQLCTLVDKHEVKEMPIPGDDALKAMRPKELLQLMAHHSISSLGLTEKPELIAALQKHRDGK
;
A
#
# COMPACT_ATOMS: atom_id res chain seq x y z
N MET A 1 9.63 -4.77 14.95
CA MET A 1 9.67 -4.60 13.49
C MET A 1 8.52 -5.40 12.90
N ALA A 2 7.60 -4.75 12.17
CA ALA A 2 6.51 -5.47 11.51
C ALA A 2 7.08 -6.33 10.38
N ALA A 3 6.58 -7.55 10.21
CA ALA A 3 6.95 -8.39 9.08
C ALA A 3 6.63 -7.65 7.77
N ALA A 4 7.59 -7.61 6.82
CA ALA A 4 7.41 -6.91 5.55
C ALA A 4 6.22 -7.45 4.74
N VAL A 5 5.89 -8.73 4.91
CA VAL A 5 4.66 -9.35 4.40
C VAL A 5 3.87 -9.90 5.58
N ARG A 6 2.67 -9.37 5.82
CA ARG A 6 1.82 -9.78 6.94
C ARG A 6 1.02 -11.04 6.58
N ALA A 7 1.12 -12.10 7.38
CA ALA A 7 0.16 -13.20 7.31
C ALA A 7 -1.17 -12.76 7.93
N ILE A 8 -2.26 -13.05 7.23
CA ILE A 8 -3.64 -12.86 7.71
C ILE A 8 -4.37 -14.21 7.66
N THR A 9 -5.28 -14.42 8.60
CA THR A 9 -6.01 -15.70 8.73
C THR A 9 -7.53 -15.55 8.68
N SER A 10 -8.03 -14.34 8.38
CA SER A 10 -9.47 -14.06 8.35
C SER A 10 -9.82 -12.79 7.58
N SER A 11 -11.08 -12.70 7.13
CA SER A 11 -11.64 -11.50 6.47
C SER A 11 -11.62 -10.25 7.37
N SER A 12 -11.79 -10.41 8.68
CA SER A 12 -11.74 -9.28 9.63
C SER A 12 -10.36 -8.64 9.71
N GLU A 13 -9.28 -9.40 9.50
CA GLU A 13 -7.93 -8.85 9.38
C GLU A 13 -7.66 -8.20 8.02
N LEU A 14 -8.24 -8.73 6.94
CA LEU A 14 -8.03 -8.22 5.59
C LEU A 14 -8.73 -6.86 5.36
N ARG A 15 -10.01 -6.75 5.74
CA ARG A 15 -10.87 -5.57 5.50
C ARG A 15 -10.22 -4.23 5.85
N PRO A 16 -9.64 -4.02 7.05
CA PRO A 16 -9.02 -2.74 7.41
C PRO A 16 -7.74 -2.44 6.64
N LEU A 17 -7.06 -3.45 6.07
CA LEU A 17 -5.88 -3.25 5.22
C LEU A 17 -6.30 -2.74 3.85
N ILE A 18 -7.28 -3.42 3.22
CA ILE A 18 -7.71 -3.12 1.85
C ILE A 18 -8.57 -1.86 1.75
N ALA A 19 -9.25 -1.44 2.82
CA ALA A 19 -10.13 -0.28 2.83
C ALA A 19 -9.39 1.07 2.66
N LYS A 20 -8.07 1.10 2.84
CA LYS A 20 -7.26 2.32 2.75
C LYS A 20 -7.02 2.74 1.29
N SER A 21 -6.71 4.01 1.07
CA SER A 21 -6.30 4.54 -0.24
C SER A 21 -4.88 4.09 -0.65
N THR A 22 -4.09 3.63 0.31
CA THR A 22 -2.80 2.98 0.10
C THR A 22 -2.98 1.66 -0.65
N LEU A 23 -2.08 1.37 -1.60
CA LEU A 23 -2.10 0.10 -2.32
C LEU A 23 -1.84 -1.05 -1.33
N THR A 24 -2.67 -2.09 -1.40
CA THR A 24 -2.47 -3.35 -0.67
C THR A 24 -2.33 -4.49 -1.67
N VAL A 25 -1.24 -5.25 -1.58
CA VAL A 25 -1.01 -6.48 -2.35
C VAL A 25 -1.31 -7.67 -1.46
N VAL A 26 -2.23 -8.53 -1.89
CA VAL A 26 -2.64 -9.75 -1.17
C VAL A 26 -2.17 -10.96 -1.98
N ASP A 27 -1.28 -11.77 -1.39
CA ASP A 27 -0.82 -13.05 -1.93
C ASP A 27 -1.69 -14.20 -1.40
N ALA A 28 -2.55 -14.76 -2.25
CA ALA A 28 -3.29 -15.98 -1.97
C ALA A 28 -2.40 -17.19 -2.32
N PHE A 29 -1.89 -17.86 -1.30
CA PHE A 29 -0.91 -18.95 -1.42
C PHE A 29 -1.43 -20.27 -0.84
N ALA A 30 -0.68 -21.35 -1.04
CA ALA A 30 -0.88 -22.61 -0.34
C ALA A 30 0.48 -23.21 0.07
N ASP A 31 0.55 -23.90 1.21
CA ASP A 31 1.81 -24.50 1.70
C ASP A 31 2.37 -25.60 0.78
N TRP A 32 1.54 -26.27 -0.01
CA TRP A 32 1.93 -27.29 -0.97
C TRP A 32 2.29 -26.71 -2.35
N CYS A 33 2.10 -25.41 -2.57
CA CYS A 33 2.34 -24.75 -3.85
C CYS A 33 3.84 -24.46 -4.06
N GLY A 34 4.48 -25.22 -4.95
CA GLY A 34 5.89 -25.01 -5.35
C GLY A 34 6.18 -23.59 -5.85
N PRO A 35 5.43 -23.05 -6.84
CA PRO A 35 5.62 -21.69 -7.33
C PRO A 35 5.49 -20.60 -6.24
N CYS A 36 4.62 -20.80 -5.25
CA CYS A 36 4.46 -19.89 -4.12
C CYS A 36 5.74 -19.82 -3.29
N LYS A 37 6.35 -20.97 -2.98
CA LYS A 37 7.63 -21.05 -2.27
C LYS A 37 8.76 -20.36 -3.03
N MET A 38 8.75 -20.46 -4.37
CA MET A 38 9.77 -19.83 -5.21
C MET A 38 9.69 -18.30 -5.19
N ILE A 39 8.49 -17.72 -5.27
CA ILE A 39 8.32 -16.26 -5.39
C ILE A 39 8.29 -15.55 -4.03
N ALA A 40 7.94 -16.22 -2.94
CA ALA A 40 7.80 -15.62 -1.61
C ALA A 40 9.02 -14.79 -1.13
N PRO A 41 10.29 -15.22 -1.32
CA PRO A 41 11.45 -14.40 -0.95
C PRO A 41 11.52 -13.09 -1.74
N GLN A 42 11.15 -13.15 -3.02
CA GLN A 42 11.20 -12.00 -3.92
C GLN A 42 10.08 -11.00 -3.60
N VAL A 43 8.89 -11.49 -3.23
CA VAL A 43 7.79 -10.65 -2.74
C VAL A 43 8.18 -9.99 -1.41
N HIS A 44 8.88 -10.70 -0.53
CA HIS A 44 9.41 -10.12 0.71
C HIS A 44 10.39 -8.97 0.43
N GLU A 45 11.34 -9.16 -0.50
CA GLU A 45 12.25 -8.10 -0.91
C GLU A 45 11.52 -6.90 -1.54
N LEU A 46 10.51 -7.17 -2.37
CA LEU A 46 9.69 -6.10 -2.96
C LEU A 46 8.99 -5.29 -1.88
N ALA A 47 8.43 -5.95 -0.87
CA ALA A 47 7.78 -5.29 0.26
C ALA A 47 8.75 -4.40 1.05
N MET A 48 9.98 -4.85 1.26
CA MET A 48 11.02 -4.02 1.90
C MET A 48 11.39 -2.78 1.06
N ARG A 49 11.40 -2.89 -0.27
CA ARG A 49 11.70 -1.77 -1.17
C ARG A 49 10.53 -0.79 -1.33
N LYS A 50 9.32 -1.20 -0.98
CA LYS A 50 8.07 -0.45 -1.17
C LYS A 50 7.33 -0.28 0.17
N PRO A 51 7.92 0.42 1.16
CA PRO A 51 7.34 0.53 2.50
C PRO A 51 6.00 1.27 2.54
N HIS A 52 5.68 2.04 1.50
CA HIS A 52 4.39 2.72 1.32
C HIS A 52 3.30 1.82 0.71
N VAL A 53 3.61 0.56 0.39
CA VAL A 53 2.65 -0.44 -0.09
C VAL A 53 2.48 -1.50 0.99
N VAL A 54 1.24 -1.88 1.29
CA VAL A 54 0.97 -2.94 2.26
C VAL A 54 1.06 -4.28 1.54
N PHE A 55 1.85 -5.21 2.06
CA PHE A 55 1.88 -6.59 1.57
C PHE A 55 1.32 -7.52 2.64
N CYS A 56 0.35 -8.34 2.26
CA CYS A 56 -0.14 -9.41 3.10
C CYS A 56 -0.37 -10.70 2.31
N LYS A 57 -0.56 -11.80 3.02
CA LYS A 57 -0.81 -13.10 2.44
C LYS A 57 -1.79 -13.90 3.28
N PHE A 58 -2.58 -14.75 2.63
CA PHE A 58 -3.43 -15.73 3.30
C PHE A 58 -3.27 -17.09 2.64
N ASP A 59 -3.35 -18.14 3.46
CA ASP A 59 -3.39 -19.52 2.97
C ASP A 59 -4.82 -19.86 2.52
N VAL A 60 -4.98 -20.29 1.27
CA VAL A 60 -6.29 -20.63 0.69
C VAL A 60 -6.97 -21.82 1.35
N ASP A 61 -6.20 -22.74 1.95
CA ASP A 61 -6.73 -23.91 2.66
C ASP A 61 -7.27 -23.52 4.03
N GLN A 62 -6.68 -22.49 4.66
CA GLN A 62 -7.08 -21.96 5.97
C GLN A 62 -8.19 -20.90 5.87
N CYS A 63 -8.18 -20.09 4.80
CA CYS A 63 -9.12 -18.99 4.58
C CYS A 63 -10.01 -19.28 3.36
N GLN A 64 -10.76 -20.37 3.40
CA GLN A 64 -11.58 -20.82 2.27
C GLN A 64 -12.68 -19.81 1.92
N ASP A 65 -13.20 -19.09 2.90
CA ASP A 65 -14.14 -17.99 2.72
C ASP A 65 -13.56 -16.88 1.83
N LEU A 66 -12.32 -16.45 2.10
CA LEU A 66 -11.61 -15.46 1.29
C LEU A 66 -11.28 -16.00 -0.10
N ALA A 67 -10.84 -17.27 -0.18
CA ALA A 67 -10.56 -17.92 -1.45
C ALA A 67 -11.81 -17.99 -2.35
N MET A 68 -12.98 -18.27 -1.77
CA MET A 68 -14.27 -18.25 -2.47
C MET A 68 -14.71 -16.84 -2.84
N GLU A 69 -14.69 -15.90 -1.89
CA GLU A 69 -15.09 -14.50 -2.06
C GLU A 69 -14.34 -13.86 -3.25
N TYR A 70 -13.03 -14.08 -3.30
CA TYR A 70 -12.18 -13.56 -4.37
C TYR A 70 -11.93 -14.55 -5.50
N GLN A 71 -12.67 -15.66 -5.60
CA GLN A 71 -12.58 -16.60 -6.71
C GLN A 71 -11.13 -17.02 -7.05
N ILE A 72 -10.37 -17.43 -6.03
CA ILE A 72 -9.01 -17.91 -6.21
C ILE A 72 -9.06 -19.31 -6.81
N ARG A 73 -8.43 -19.49 -7.98
CA ARG A 73 -8.43 -20.75 -8.75
C ARG A 73 -7.04 -21.31 -9.01
N ALA A 74 -6.01 -20.50 -8.77
CA ALA A 74 -4.62 -20.86 -8.96
C ALA A 74 -3.78 -20.18 -7.88
N MET A 75 -2.68 -20.81 -7.48
CA MET A 75 -1.75 -20.26 -6.50
C MET A 75 -0.34 -20.17 -7.11
N PRO A 76 0.41 -19.07 -6.85
CA PRO A 76 -0.07 -17.89 -6.14
C PRO A 76 -1.04 -17.07 -7.01
N THR A 77 -2.00 -16.41 -6.39
CA THR A 77 -2.76 -15.32 -7.02
C THR A 77 -2.54 -14.06 -6.20
N PHE A 78 -2.09 -12.99 -6.86
CA PHE A 78 -1.93 -11.68 -6.26
C PHE A 78 -3.12 -10.80 -6.62
N LEU A 79 -3.75 -10.23 -5.59
CA LEU A 79 -4.81 -9.24 -5.73
C LEU A 79 -4.29 -7.88 -5.28
N LEU A 80 -4.48 -6.86 -6.10
CA LEU A 80 -4.13 -5.49 -5.76
C LEU A 80 -5.39 -4.76 -5.34
N PHE A 81 -5.40 -4.21 -4.13
CA PHE A 81 -6.53 -3.48 -3.56
C PHE A 81 -6.23 -2.01 -3.36
N LYS A 82 -7.26 -1.18 -3.58
CA LYS A 82 -7.26 0.24 -3.23
C LYS A 82 -8.68 0.67 -2.87
N GLY A 83 -8.85 1.32 -1.72
CA GLY A 83 -10.16 1.81 -1.27
C GLY A 83 -11.22 0.71 -1.17
N GLY A 84 -10.81 -0.50 -0.77
CA GLY A 84 -11.67 -1.67 -0.63
C GLY A 84 -11.99 -2.41 -1.92
N SER A 85 -11.54 -1.92 -3.08
CA SER A 85 -11.81 -2.52 -4.39
C SER A 85 -10.56 -3.16 -4.98
N VAL A 86 -10.74 -4.28 -5.70
CA VAL A 86 -9.66 -4.88 -6.50
C VAL A 86 -9.40 -4.00 -7.72
N VAL A 87 -8.18 -3.49 -7.86
CA VAL A 87 -7.75 -2.64 -8.98
C VAL A 87 -6.94 -3.40 -10.03
N ASP A 88 -6.35 -4.54 -9.67
CA ASP A 88 -5.65 -5.43 -10.59
C ASP A 88 -5.51 -6.85 -10.01
N ARG A 89 -5.24 -7.82 -10.87
CA ARG A 89 -5.05 -9.24 -10.51
C ARG A 89 -3.90 -9.84 -11.31
N LEU A 90 -3.11 -10.69 -10.65
CA LEU A 90 -2.10 -11.52 -11.28
C LEU A 90 -2.23 -12.97 -10.80
N GLU A 91 -2.35 -13.91 -11.73
CA GLU A 91 -2.30 -15.33 -11.42
C GLU A 91 -0.96 -15.91 -11.85
N GLY A 92 -0.36 -16.73 -10.97
CA GLY A 92 0.94 -17.35 -11.18
C GLY A 92 2.13 -16.56 -10.63
N ALA A 93 3.26 -17.26 -10.51
CA ALA A 93 4.50 -16.72 -9.96
C ALA A 93 5.28 -15.90 -11.01
N ASN A 94 4.82 -14.67 -11.31
CA ASN A 94 5.49 -13.75 -12.23
C ASN A 94 5.90 -12.44 -11.52
N LEU A 95 7.14 -12.39 -11.02
CA LEU A 95 7.65 -11.23 -10.29
C LEU A 95 7.69 -9.95 -11.14
N GLN A 96 8.11 -10.03 -12.40
CA GLN A 96 8.25 -8.85 -13.26
C GLN A 96 6.89 -8.18 -13.49
N GLN A 97 5.86 -9.00 -13.77
CA GLN A 97 4.51 -8.50 -13.91
C GLN A 97 3.97 -7.95 -12.59
N LEU A 98 4.24 -8.62 -11.46
CA LEU A 98 3.85 -8.11 -10.14
C LEU A 98 4.44 -6.72 -9.86
N CYS A 99 5.74 -6.52 -10.10
CA CYS A 99 6.39 -5.21 -9.98
C CYS A 99 5.74 -4.16 -10.88
N THR A 100 5.45 -4.51 -12.13
CA THR A 100 4.79 -3.61 -13.09
C THR A 100 3.41 -3.17 -12.60
N LEU A 101 2.63 -4.10 -12.04
CA LEU A 101 1.30 -3.79 -11.50
C LEU A 101 1.40 -2.94 -10.22
N VAL A 102 2.37 -3.22 -9.35
CA VAL A 102 2.63 -2.41 -8.16
C VAL A 102 3.03 -0.98 -8.56
N ASP A 103 3.96 -0.82 -9.49
CA ASP A 103 4.41 0.50 -9.96
C ASP A 103 3.29 1.29 -10.64
N LYS A 104 2.38 0.61 -11.34
CA LYS A 104 1.20 1.22 -11.98
C LYS A 104 0.20 1.77 -10.97
N HIS A 105 0.01 1.10 -9.84
CA HIS A 105 -1.07 1.41 -8.88
C HIS A 105 -0.59 2.04 -7.57
N GLU A 106 0.71 2.00 -7.29
CA GLU A 106 1.27 2.61 -6.09
C GLU A 106 0.99 4.12 -6.09
N VAL A 107 0.51 4.60 -4.96
CA VAL A 107 0.55 6.03 -4.67
C VAL A 107 1.84 6.22 -3.91
N LYS A 108 2.84 6.82 -4.55
CA LYS A 108 3.97 7.36 -3.81
C LYS A 108 3.41 8.49 -2.98
N GLU A 109 3.37 8.35 -1.66
CA GLU A 109 3.22 9.52 -0.80
C GLU A 109 4.32 10.49 -1.23
N MET A 110 3.93 11.66 -1.71
CA MET A 110 4.91 12.68 -2.09
C MET A 110 5.54 13.13 -0.78
N PRO A 111 6.83 12.91 -0.51
CA PRO A 111 7.42 13.37 0.75
C PRO A 111 7.22 14.87 0.87
N ILE A 112 6.83 15.35 2.07
CA ILE A 112 6.75 16.78 2.33
C ILE A 112 8.14 17.37 2.04
N PRO A 113 8.28 18.28 1.07
CA PRO A 113 9.59 18.78 0.66
C PRO A 113 10.36 19.43 1.81
N GLY A 114 11.68 19.56 1.63
CA GLY A 114 12.54 20.30 2.56
C GLY A 114 12.12 21.77 2.69
N ASP A 115 12.58 22.42 3.74
CA ASP A 115 12.12 23.76 4.14
C ASP A 115 12.26 24.80 3.02
N ASP A 116 13.35 24.76 2.26
CA ASP A 116 13.59 25.71 1.17
C ASP A 116 12.62 25.50 0.00
N ALA A 117 12.27 24.25 -0.29
CA ALA A 117 11.26 23.92 -1.29
C ALA A 117 9.86 24.35 -0.83
N LEU A 118 9.51 24.14 0.44
CA LEU A 118 8.24 24.62 1.01
C LEU A 118 8.12 26.16 0.93
N LYS A 119 9.21 26.87 1.21
CA LYS A 119 9.27 28.34 1.08
C LYS A 119 9.13 28.80 -0.38
N ALA A 120 9.57 28.01 -1.35
CA ALA A 120 9.44 28.34 -2.78
C ALA A 120 8.05 28.08 -3.36
N MET A 121 7.25 27.19 -2.76
CA MET A 121 5.91 26.82 -3.24
C MET A 121 4.86 27.93 -3.08
N ARG A 122 3.83 27.91 -3.93
CA ARG A 122 2.66 28.81 -3.84
C ARG A 122 1.65 28.29 -2.79
N PRO A 123 0.81 29.16 -2.19
CA PRO A 123 -0.19 28.74 -1.19
C PRO A 123 -1.10 27.60 -1.66
N LYS A 124 -1.52 27.62 -2.93
CA LYS A 124 -2.36 26.55 -3.52
C LYS A 124 -1.64 25.19 -3.54
N GLU A 125 -0.33 25.19 -3.81
CA GLU A 125 0.48 23.97 -3.85
C GLU A 125 0.69 23.42 -2.43
N LEU A 126 0.87 24.30 -1.44
CA LEU A 126 0.94 23.93 -0.03
C LEU A 126 -0.38 23.34 0.45
N LEU A 127 -1.52 23.96 0.14
CA LEU A 127 -2.85 23.42 0.47
C LEU A 127 -3.09 22.05 -0.18
N GLN A 128 -2.69 21.88 -1.43
CA GLN A 128 -2.79 20.61 -2.12
C GLN A 128 -1.91 19.55 -1.46
N LEU A 129 -0.68 19.90 -1.07
CA LEU A 129 0.23 19.01 -0.34
C LEU A 129 -0.37 18.61 1.02
N MET A 130 -0.92 19.57 1.77
CA MET A 130 -1.61 19.31 3.03
C MET A 130 -2.77 18.32 2.87
N ALA A 131 -3.59 18.49 1.83
CA ALA A 131 -4.67 17.57 1.52
C ALA A 131 -4.18 16.14 1.22
N HIS A 132 -3.06 16.00 0.48
CA HIS A 132 -2.47 14.69 0.20
C HIS A 132 -1.98 13.97 1.47
N HIS A 133 -1.54 14.72 2.48
CA HIS A 133 -1.09 14.17 3.76
C HIS A 133 -2.17 14.13 4.84
N SER A 134 -3.44 14.39 4.49
CA SER A 134 -4.54 14.48 5.45
C SER A 134 -4.28 15.48 6.59
N ILE A 135 -3.55 16.56 6.29
CA ILE A 135 -3.28 17.66 7.24
C ILE A 135 -4.42 18.66 7.11
N SER A 136 -5.09 18.95 8.23
CA SER A 136 -6.14 19.96 8.27
C SER A 136 -5.56 21.35 7.96
N SER A 137 -6.13 22.02 6.97
CA SER A 137 -5.86 23.44 6.67
C SER A 137 -6.93 24.38 7.24
N LEU A 138 -7.86 23.86 8.04
CA LEU A 138 -8.97 24.66 8.59
C LEU A 138 -8.44 25.79 9.47
N GLY A 139 -8.74 27.03 9.08
CA GLY A 139 -8.28 28.23 9.80
C GLY A 139 -6.87 28.71 9.43
N LEU A 140 -6.20 28.06 8.48
CA LEU A 140 -4.89 28.50 7.99
C LEU A 140 -5.07 29.26 6.67
N THR A 141 -4.79 30.56 6.67
CA THR A 141 -4.94 31.41 5.48
C THR A 141 -3.59 31.90 4.95
N GLU A 142 -2.58 31.94 5.82
CA GLU A 142 -1.28 32.51 5.50
C GLU A 142 -0.26 31.44 5.10
N LYS A 143 0.58 31.75 4.10
CA LYS A 143 1.63 30.84 3.61
C LYS A 143 2.56 30.31 4.73
N PRO A 144 3.05 31.14 5.66
CA PRO A 144 3.90 30.65 6.76
C PRO A 144 3.20 29.62 7.66
N GLU A 145 1.89 29.77 7.89
CA GLU A 145 1.10 28.83 8.71
C GLU A 145 0.96 27.48 8.03
N LEU A 146 0.71 27.48 6.71
CA LEU A 146 0.66 26.26 5.89
C LEU A 146 2.01 25.52 5.92
N ILE A 147 3.12 26.26 5.78
CA ILE A 147 4.48 25.68 5.86
C ILE A 147 4.73 25.10 7.25
N ALA A 148 4.42 25.83 8.32
CA ALA A 148 4.63 25.37 9.69
C ALA A 148 3.81 24.10 10.01
N ALA A 149 2.58 24.00 9.50
CA ALA A 149 1.76 22.80 9.65
C ALA A 149 2.37 21.59 8.92
N LEU A 150 2.89 21.79 7.71
CA LEU A 150 3.59 20.75 6.93
C LEU A 150 4.88 20.30 7.62
N GLN A 151 5.69 21.23 8.12
CA GLN A 151 6.92 20.93 8.87
C GLN A 151 6.61 20.15 10.14
N LYS A 152 5.64 20.62 10.94
CA LYS A 152 5.22 19.94 12.18
C LYS A 152 4.71 18.51 11.90
N HIS A 153 3.99 18.30 10.81
CA HIS A 153 3.54 16.96 10.41
C HIS A 153 4.70 16.06 9.95
N ARG A 154 5.67 16.64 9.22
CA ARG A 154 6.88 15.94 8.76
C ARG A 154 7.78 15.53 9.93
N ASP A 155 7.99 16.43 10.90
CA ASP A 155 8.95 16.25 12.00
C ASP A 155 8.33 15.50 13.21
N GLY A 156 7.00 15.34 13.22
CA GLY A 156 6.25 14.60 14.25
C GLY A 156 5.87 13.16 13.87
N LYS A 157 6.22 12.71 12.67
CA LYS A 157 6.13 11.32 12.19
C LYS A 157 7.50 10.65 12.28
#